data_AF-A0A2H1X1P5-F1
#
_entry.id   AF-A0A2H1X1P5-F1
#
_cell.length_a   1.000
_cell.length_b   1.000
_cell.length_c   1.000
_cell.angle_alpha   90.00
_cell.angle_beta   90.00
_cell.angle_gamma   90.00
#
_symmetry.space_group_name_H-M   'P 1'
#
loop_
_entity.id
_entity.type
_entity.pdbx_description
1 polymer ?
#
loop_
_entity_poly.entity_id
_entity_poly.type
_entity_poly.pdbx_seq_one_letter_code
_entity_poly.pdbx_strand_id
1 'polypeptide(L)'
;MHNKLIVPVALGLSLVTVTAFVVYYVFKKDEEEEEVKKVKTARMNVIEVSVPKAIVAGLIGRGGSNIKDIEKISGAKVNVKEFSDKDHDICVIRGRTDATQIAETLVHEFINQQPVNIEDTMEVPSWACGRIIGSQGENINSISHRSGARIKISSSGDKTTVRKVMFLGTEEQIKVARDLIENCVS
;
A
#
# COMPACT_ATOMS: atom_id res chain seq x y z
N MET A 1 20.36 37.13 -77.72
CA MET A 1 21.18 36.62 -76.59
C MET A 1 21.00 37.61 -75.46
N HIS A 2 20.33 37.44 -74.32
CA HIS A 2 19.88 36.29 -73.52
C HIS A 2 18.77 36.82 -72.60
N ASN A 3 17.54 36.28 -72.63
CA ASN A 3 16.50 36.60 -71.62
C ASN A 3 15.64 35.35 -71.29
N LYS A 4 16.23 34.16 -71.36
CA LYS A 4 15.53 32.89 -71.06
C LYS A 4 15.92 32.27 -69.70
N LEU A 5 16.75 32.92 -68.90
CA LEU A 5 17.32 32.33 -67.66
C LEU A 5 16.72 32.87 -66.36
N ILE A 6 15.98 33.99 -66.38
CA ILE A 6 15.51 34.68 -65.15
C ILE A 6 14.20 34.06 -64.61
N VAL A 7 13.30 33.62 -65.49
CA VAL A 7 12.02 33.01 -65.12
C VAL A 7 12.17 31.68 -64.32
N PRO A 8 13.04 30.72 -64.70
CA PRO A 8 13.19 29.48 -63.94
C PRO A 8 13.81 29.67 -62.55
N VAL A 9 14.64 30.71 -62.34
CA VAL A 9 15.27 30.99 -61.04
C VAL A 9 14.27 31.60 -60.04
N ALA A 10 13.38 32.48 -60.52
CA ALA A 10 12.34 33.10 -59.68
C ALA A 10 11.31 32.07 -59.17
N LEU A 11 10.96 31.08 -60.00
CA LEU A 11 10.08 29.97 -59.59
C LEU A 11 10.78 28.98 -58.64
N GLY A 12 12.09 28.77 -58.81
CA GLY A 12 12.87 27.94 -57.89
C GLY A 12 12.95 28.52 -56.48
N LEU A 13 13.14 29.84 -56.37
CA LEU A 13 13.17 30.53 -55.07
C LEU A 13 11.82 30.50 -54.35
N SER A 14 10.70 30.63 -55.07
CA SER A 14 9.37 30.53 -54.46
C SER A 14 9.05 29.10 -54.02
N LEU A 15 9.49 28.09 -54.77
CA LEU A 15 9.27 26.70 -54.40
C LEU A 15 10.08 26.34 -53.15
N VAL A 16 11.34 26.77 -53.06
CA VAL A 16 12.19 26.53 -51.89
C VAL A 16 11.64 27.22 -50.66
N THR A 17 11.19 28.47 -50.75
CA THR A 17 10.61 29.18 -49.60
C THR A 17 9.31 28.53 -49.14
N VAL A 18 8.42 28.13 -50.05
CA VAL A 18 7.18 27.43 -49.71
C VAL A 18 7.47 26.07 -49.07
N THR A 19 8.40 25.28 -49.62
CA THR A 19 8.78 23.98 -49.02
C THR A 19 9.42 24.15 -47.66
N ALA A 20 10.31 25.14 -47.47
CA ALA A 20 10.91 25.44 -46.17
C ALA A 20 9.86 25.88 -45.15
N PHE A 21 8.86 26.67 -45.57
CA PHE A 21 7.76 27.11 -44.72
C PHE A 21 6.87 25.93 -44.32
N VAL A 22 6.52 25.05 -45.26
CA VAL A 22 5.72 23.84 -44.98
C VAL A 22 6.47 22.90 -44.06
N VAL A 23 7.76 22.62 -44.31
CA VAL A 23 8.60 21.80 -43.44
C VAL A 23 8.71 22.42 -42.05
N TYR A 24 8.91 23.73 -41.95
CA TYR A 24 8.90 24.45 -40.67
C TYR A 24 7.56 24.29 -39.95
N TYR A 25 6.42 24.45 -40.62
CA TYR A 25 5.11 24.29 -39.99
C TYR A 25 4.81 22.85 -39.58
N VAL A 26 5.25 21.85 -40.35
CA VAL A 26 5.09 20.43 -40.02
C VAL A 26 5.97 20.09 -38.80
N PHE A 27 7.27 20.40 -38.84
CA PHE A 27 8.17 20.14 -37.72
C PHE A 27 7.83 20.95 -36.47
N LYS A 28 7.42 22.22 -36.63
CA LYS A 28 6.99 23.04 -35.50
C LYS A 28 5.68 22.53 -34.88
N LYS A 29 4.79 21.97 -35.70
CA LYS A 29 3.58 21.32 -35.18
C LYS A 29 3.93 20.05 -34.40
N ASP A 30 4.95 19.30 -34.82
CA ASP A 30 5.45 18.14 -34.07
C ASP A 30 6.10 18.56 -32.73
N GLU A 31 6.87 19.66 -32.69
CA GLU A 31 7.44 20.23 -31.46
C GLU A 31 6.36 20.80 -30.52
N GLU A 32 5.38 21.55 -31.05
CA GLU A 32 4.26 22.09 -30.25
C GLU A 32 3.34 20.98 -29.72
N GLU A 33 3.11 19.90 -30.46
CA GLU A 33 2.35 18.74 -29.96
C GLU A 33 3.10 17.97 -28.84
N GLU A 34 4.44 17.96 -28.86
CA GLU A 34 5.25 17.43 -27.75
C GLU A 34 5.30 18.36 -26.53
N GLU A 35 5.39 19.68 -26.72
CA GLU A 35 5.34 20.66 -25.61
C GLU A 35 3.94 20.73 -24.95
N VAL A 36 2.86 20.69 -25.75
CA VAL A 36 1.47 20.68 -25.24
C VAL A 36 1.16 19.38 -24.48
N LYS A 37 1.82 18.26 -24.81
CA LYS A 37 1.75 17.04 -23.98
C LYS A 37 2.48 17.18 -22.64
N LYS A 38 3.54 18.00 -22.56
CA LYS A 38 4.30 18.23 -21.32
C LYS A 38 3.67 19.26 -20.38
N VAL A 39 2.82 20.15 -20.90
CA VAL A 39 2.14 21.19 -20.09
C VAL A 39 0.61 21.08 -20.22
N LYS A 40 0.04 19.92 -19.87
CA LYS A 40 -1.33 19.96 -19.34
C LYS A 40 -1.22 20.52 -17.93
N THR A 41 -1.73 21.72 -17.68
CA THR A 41 -1.86 22.31 -16.34
C THR A 41 -2.43 21.26 -15.40
N ALA A 42 -1.57 20.62 -14.62
CA ALA A 42 -1.97 19.45 -13.86
C ALA A 42 -2.86 19.94 -12.74
N ARG A 43 -4.14 19.58 -12.78
CA ARG A 43 -5.08 19.88 -11.70
C ARG A 43 -4.51 19.29 -10.41
N MET A 44 -4.26 20.16 -9.45
CA MET A 44 -3.84 19.76 -8.11
C MET A 44 -5.07 19.25 -7.37
N ASN A 45 -4.98 18.01 -6.89
CA ASN A 45 -6.03 17.34 -6.15
C ASN A 45 -5.57 17.07 -4.71
N VAL A 46 -6.55 16.98 -3.82
CA VAL A 46 -6.39 16.52 -2.44
C VAL A 46 -7.36 15.37 -2.23
N ILE A 47 -6.85 14.23 -1.79
CA ILE A 47 -7.62 13.03 -1.46
C ILE A 47 -7.44 12.76 0.03
N GLU A 48 -8.51 12.38 0.71
CA GLU A 48 -8.50 12.00 2.11
C GLU A 48 -8.92 10.54 2.24
N VAL A 49 -8.04 9.71 2.79
CA VAL A 49 -8.25 8.27 2.97
C VAL A 49 -8.36 7.98 4.46
N SER A 50 -9.42 7.27 4.86
CA SER A 50 -9.57 6.79 6.24
C SER A 50 -8.65 5.60 6.48
N VAL A 51 -7.81 5.69 7.52
CA VAL A 51 -6.81 4.66 7.87
C VAL A 51 -7.04 4.20 9.31
N PRO A 52 -7.25 2.90 9.57
CA PRO A 52 -7.35 2.37 10.92
C PRO A 52 -6.08 2.65 11.74
N LYS A 53 -6.22 3.09 13.01
CA LYS A 53 -5.07 3.46 13.86
C LYS A 53 -4.05 2.34 14.06
N ALA A 54 -4.50 1.09 14.06
CA ALA A 54 -3.63 -0.08 14.16
C ALA A 54 -2.60 -0.15 13.01
N ILE A 55 -2.96 0.39 11.84
CA ILE A 55 -2.18 0.31 10.60
C ILE A 55 -1.29 1.53 10.43
N VAL A 56 -1.69 2.69 10.96
CA VAL A 56 -1.02 3.99 10.76
C VAL A 56 0.48 3.94 11.06
N ALA A 57 0.88 3.33 12.18
CA ALA A 57 2.29 3.20 12.53
C ALA A 57 3.09 2.37 11.50
N GLY A 58 2.47 1.29 10.98
CA GLY A 58 3.03 0.48 9.91
C GLY A 58 3.07 1.24 8.58
N LEU A 59 2.00 1.98 8.25
CA LEU A 59 1.89 2.76 7.03
C LEU A 59 2.98 3.83 6.97
N ILE A 60 3.24 4.52 8.09
CA ILE A 60 4.34 5.50 8.23
C ILE A 60 5.69 4.78 8.10
N GLY A 61 5.86 3.66 8.81
CA GLY A 61 7.12 2.93 8.87
C GLY A 61 8.18 3.61 9.75
N ARG A 62 9.25 2.88 10.09
CA ARG A 62 10.34 3.42 10.92
C ARG A 62 11.00 4.62 10.23
N GLY A 63 11.03 5.77 10.89
CA GLY A 63 11.56 7.02 10.32
C GLY A 63 10.79 7.55 9.10
N GLY A 64 9.54 7.11 8.91
CA GLY A 64 8.73 7.47 7.75
C GLY A 64 9.11 6.76 6.45
N SER A 65 9.85 5.65 6.52
CA SER A 65 10.36 4.92 5.33
C SER A 65 9.25 4.55 4.34
N ASN A 66 8.20 3.89 4.83
CA ASN A 66 7.11 3.41 3.98
C ASN A 66 6.35 4.58 3.32
N ILE A 67 5.99 5.62 4.07
CA ILE A 67 5.37 6.83 3.47
C ILE A 67 6.32 7.49 2.46
N LYS A 68 7.61 7.61 2.76
CA LYS A 68 8.59 8.20 1.82
C LYS A 68 8.69 7.39 0.52
N ASP A 69 8.59 6.07 0.59
CA ASP A 69 8.57 5.22 -0.59
C ASP A 69 7.28 5.42 -1.40
N ILE A 70 6.12 5.52 -0.74
CA ILE A 70 4.85 5.86 -1.39
C ILE A 70 4.94 7.24 -2.08
N GLU A 71 5.49 8.25 -1.40
CA GLU A 71 5.72 9.58 -1.98
C GLU A 71 6.68 9.55 -3.17
N LYS A 72 7.75 8.77 -3.08
CA LYS A 72 8.76 8.61 -4.15
C LYS A 72 8.18 7.93 -5.38
N ILE A 73 7.35 6.89 -5.19
CA ILE A 73 6.73 6.13 -6.28
C ILE A 73 5.61 6.93 -6.95
N SER A 74 4.74 7.55 -6.15
CA SER A 74 3.57 8.26 -6.64
C SER A 74 3.86 9.67 -7.15
N GLY A 75 4.91 10.33 -6.61
CA GLY A 75 5.15 11.76 -6.83
C GLY A 75 4.14 12.67 -6.12
N ALA A 76 3.26 12.11 -5.27
CA ALA A 76 2.36 12.87 -4.41
C ALA A 76 2.97 13.10 -3.03
N LYS A 77 2.49 14.12 -2.33
CA LYS A 77 2.80 14.37 -0.92
C LYS A 77 1.75 13.68 -0.04
N VAL A 78 2.19 12.92 0.94
CA VAL A 78 1.33 12.13 1.83
C VAL A 78 1.56 12.59 3.27
N ASN A 79 0.48 12.89 3.99
CA ASN A 79 0.53 13.30 5.39
C ASN A 79 -0.59 12.66 6.19
N VAL A 80 -0.26 11.99 7.28
CA VAL A 80 -1.26 11.43 8.19
C VAL A 80 -1.58 12.47 9.26
N LYS A 81 -2.86 12.82 9.38
CA LYS A 81 -3.38 13.68 10.45
C LYS A 81 -4.12 12.82 11.46
N GLU A 82 -3.75 12.97 12.72
CA GLU A 82 -4.49 12.38 13.83
C GLU A 82 -5.85 13.07 13.94
N PHE A 83 -6.92 12.28 13.91
CA PHE A 83 -8.28 12.77 14.12
C PHE A 83 -8.83 12.22 15.44
N SER A 84 -9.75 12.99 16.03
CA SER A 84 -10.29 12.73 17.37
C SER A 84 -11.17 11.48 17.47
N ASP A 85 -11.44 10.79 16.36
CA ASP A 85 -12.17 9.53 16.36
C ASP A 85 -11.29 8.42 16.94
N LYS A 86 -11.90 7.49 17.70
CA LYS A 86 -11.13 6.51 18.48
C LYS A 86 -10.42 5.46 17.62
N ASP A 87 -10.92 5.20 16.41
CA ASP A 87 -10.53 4.00 15.65
C ASP A 87 -9.81 4.30 14.32
N HIS A 88 -9.91 5.54 13.80
CA HIS A 88 -9.38 5.91 12.48
C HIS A 88 -8.64 7.25 12.51
N ASP A 89 -7.61 7.37 11.67
CA ASP A 89 -6.92 8.61 11.32
C ASP A 89 -7.14 8.93 9.82
N ILE A 90 -6.83 10.16 9.41
CA ILE A 90 -6.97 10.58 8.01
C ILE A 90 -5.61 10.73 7.35
N CYS A 91 -5.39 9.98 6.28
CA CYS A 91 -4.26 10.14 5.37
C CYS A 91 -4.63 11.15 4.27
N VAL A 92 -3.97 12.29 4.27
CA VAL A 92 -4.16 13.38 3.30
C VAL A 92 -3.09 13.27 2.21
N ILE A 93 -3.54 13.04 0.98
CA ILE A 93 -2.70 12.88 -0.21
C ILE A 93 -2.88 14.12 -1.09
N ARG A 94 -1.78 14.75 -1.52
CA ARG A 94 -1.79 16.00 -2.30
C ARG A 94 -0.85 15.89 -3.49
N GLY A 95 -1.31 16.28 -4.67
CA GLY A 95 -0.48 16.23 -5.87
C GLY A 95 -1.28 16.42 -7.14
N ARG A 96 -0.66 16.09 -8.27
CA ARG A 96 -1.33 16.00 -9.57
C ARG A 96 -2.32 14.82 -9.55
N THR A 97 -3.37 14.87 -10.37
CA THR A 97 -4.40 13.82 -10.41
C THR A 97 -3.85 12.40 -10.58
N ASP A 98 -2.88 12.21 -11.46
CA ASP A 98 -2.20 10.92 -11.68
C ASP A 98 -1.43 10.47 -10.43
N ALA A 99 -0.64 11.38 -9.85
CA ALA A 99 0.14 11.13 -8.65
C ALA A 99 -0.74 10.77 -7.44
N THR A 100 -1.83 11.52 -7.22
CA THR A 100 -2.74 11.28 -6.09
C THR A 100 -3.43 9.93 -6.20
N GLN A 101 -3.77 9.50 -7.42
CA GLN A 101 -4.47 8.24 -7.64
C GLN A 101 -3.54 7.03 -7.46
N ILE A 102 -2.27 7.16 -7.85
CA ILE A 102 -1.24 6.16 -7.56
C ILE A 102 -1.03 6.05 -6.05
N ALA A 103 -0.86 7.18 -5.35
CA ALA A 103 -0.68 7.18 -3.89
C ALA A 103 -1.88 6.58 -3.16
N GLU A 104 -3.10 6.94 -3.55
CA GLU A 104 -4.35 6.39 -2.99
C GLU A 104 -4.39 4.86 -3.14
N THR A 105 -4.05 4.34 -4.32
CA THR A 105 -3.98 2.90 -4.58
C THR A 105 -2.97 2.22 -3.67
N LEU A 106 -1.76 2.77 -3.54
CA LEU A 106 -0.71 2.23 -2.67
C LEU A 106 -1.11 2.23 -1.19
N VAL A 107 -1.79 3.28 -0.72
CA VAL A 107 -2.30 3.36 0.65
C VAL A 107 -3.39 2.32 0.87
N HIS A 108 -4.34 2.16 -0.05
CA HIS A 108 -5.37 1.12 0.05
C HIS A 108 -4.78 -0.29 0.01
N GLU A 109 -3.78 -0.52 -0.83
CA GLU A 109 -3.06 -1.78 -0.86
C GLU A 109 -2.38 -2.06 0.49
N PHE A 110 -1.73 -1.06 1.09
CA PHE A 110 -1.13 -1.20 2.42
C PHE A 110 -2.17 -1.52 3.51
N ILE A 111 -3.35 -0.90 3.44
CA ILE A 111 -4.46 -1.20 4.37
C ILE A 111 -4.94 -2.64 4.19
N ASN A 112 -5.07 -3.11 2.95
CA ASN A 112 -5.56 -4.46 2.64
C ASN A 112 -4.52 -5.57 2.88
N GLN A 113 -3.23 -5.25 2.78
CA GLN A 113 -2.12 -6.18 3.03
C GLN A 113 -1.79 -6.37 4.51
N GLN A 114 -2.52 -5.70 5.41
CA GLN A 114 -2.34 -5.95 6.84
C GLN A 114 -2.74 -7.37 7.18
N PRO A 115 -1.88 -8.13 7.89
CA PRO A 115 -2.31 -9.39 8.49
C PRO A 115 -3.45 -9.05 9.45
N VAL A 116 -4.66 -9.47 9.11
CA VAL A 116 -5.81 -9.35 10.01
C VAL A 116 -5.49 -10.26 11.19
N ASN A 117 -4.97 -9.68 12.27
CA ASN A 117 -4.84 -10.39 13.51
C ASN A 117 -6.25 -10.57 14.08
N ILE A 118 -6.78 -11.77 13.92
CA ILE A 118 -8.08 -12.15 14.46
C ILE A 118 -7.90 -12.71 15.86
N GLU A 119 -8.95 -12.58 16.67
CA GLU A 119 -9.08 -13.31 17.92
C GLU A 119 -9.92 -14.56 17.66
N ASP A 120 -9.41 -15.71 18.09
CA ASP A 120 -10.11 -16.99 17.98
C ASP A 120 -10.04 -17.74 19.31
N THR A 121 -10.98 -18.65 19.57
CA THR A 121 -11.03 -19.41 20.81
C THR A 121 -11.34 -20.87 20.56
N MET A 122 -10.72 -21.75 21.35
CA MET A 122 -11.09 -23.16 21.42
C MET A 122 -11.24 -23.62 22.87
N GLU A 123 -12.00 -24.70 23.06
CA GLU A 123 -12.17 -25.34 24.36
C GLU A 123 -11.30 -26.58 24.46
N VAL A 124 -10.57 -26.69 25.56
CA VAL A 124 -9.76 -27.87 25.87
C VAL A 124 -10.16 -28.43 27.22
N PRO A 125 -10.08 -29.75 27.44
CA PRO A 125 -10.31 -30.33 28.75
C PRO A 125 -9.34 -29.75 29.80
N SER A 126 -9.84 -29.53 31.01
CA SER A 126 -9.05 -28.95 32.09
C SER A 126 -7.79 -29.78 32.41
N TRP A 127 -7.89 -31.12 32.30
CA TRP A 127 -6.76 -32.03 32.51
C TRP A 127 -5.62 -31.84 31.48
N ALA A 128 -5.94 -31.45 30.25
CA ALA A 128 -4.96 -31.27 29.18
C ALA A 128 -4.18 -29.95 29.33
N CYS A 129 -4.70 -28.99 30.08
CA CYS A 129 -4.07 -27.67 30.26
C CYS A 129 -2.66 -27.76 30.86
N GLY A 130 -2.41 -28.70 31.78
CA GLY A 130 -1.08 -28.91 32.33
C GLY A 130 -0.06 -29.32 31.27
N ARG A 131 -0.47 -30.18 30.32
CA ARG A 131 0.38 -30.61 29.19
C ARG A 131 0.59 -29.47 28.19
N ILE A 132 -0.46 -28.72 27.88
CA ILE A 132 -0.39 -27.57 26.96
C ILE A 132 0.54 -26.48 27.53
N ILE A 133 0.43 -26.15 28.82
CA ILE A 133 1.26 -25.13 29.47
C ILE A 133 2.71 -25.62 29.59
N GLY A 134 2.91 -26.85 30.05
CA GLY A 134 4.24 -27.41 30.31
C GLY A 134 4.89 -26.86 31.59
N SER A 135 6.06 -27.41 31.94
CA SER A 135 6.82 -26.96 33.12
C SER A 135 7.20 -25.49 32.97
N GLN A 136 6.87 -24.66 33.96
CA GLN A 136 7.14 -23.21 33.93
C GLN A 136 6.59 -22.48 32.69
N GLY A 137 5.60 -23.05 31.98
CA GLY A 137 5.07 -22.48 30.75
C GLY A 137 5.94 -22.73 29.50
N GLU A 138 6.93 -23.61 29.56
CA GLU A 138 7.85 -23.87 28.45
C GLU A 138 7.11 -24.32 27.18
N ASN A 139 6.14 -25.22 27.30
CA ASN A 139 5.46 -25.77 26.13
C ASN A 139 4.56 -24.72 25.47
N ILE A 140 3.75 -23.98 26.23
CA ILE A 140 2.92 -22.92 25.65
C ILE A 140 3.74 -21.79 25.03
N ASN A 141 4.91 -21.48 25.61
CA ASN A 141 5.85 -20.52 25.03
C ASN A 141 6.44 -21.06 23.72
N SER A 142 6.81 -22.34 23.66
CA SER A 142 7.27 -23.00 22.43
C SER A 142 6.20 -23.02 21.34
N ILE A 143 4.95 -23.35 21.69
CA ILE A 143 3.81 -23.32 20.77
C ILE A 143 3.58 -21.90 20.25
N SER A 144 3.58 -20.90 21.13
CA SER A 144 3.43 -19.49 20.74
C SER A 144 4.58 -19.02 19.83
N HIS A 145 5.82 -19.42 20.12
CA HIS A 145 6.99 -19.08 19.30
C HIS A 145 6.94 -19.74 17.92
N ARG A 146 6.62 -21.05 17.85
CA ARG A 146 6.57 -21.82 16.60
C ARG A 146 5.41 -21.42 15.70
N SER A 147 4.26 -21.13 16.30
CA SER A 147 3.06 -20.71 15.55
C SER A 147 3.08 -19.24 15.19
N GLY A 148 3.84 -18.40 15.91
CA GLY A 148 3.79 -16.94 15.78
C GLY A 148 2.50 -16.31 16.34
N ALA A 149 1.55 -17.12 16.84
CA ALA A 149 0.34 -16.65 17.48
C ALA A 149 0.61 -16.36 18.96
N ARG A 150 -0.09 -15.37 19.51
CA ARG A 150 -0.15 -15.13 20.95
C ARG A 150 -1.26 -15.99 21.55
N ILE A 151 -0.92 -16.76 22.57
CA ILE A 151 -1.82 -17.75 23.17
C ILE A 151 -2.07 -17.39 24.64
N LYS A 152 -3.32 -17.44 25.09
CA LYS A 152 -3.72 -17.27 26.49
C LYS A 152 -4.69 -18.37 26.89
N ILE A 153 -4.56 -18.90 28.10
CA ILE A 153 -5.50 -19.90 28.65
C ILE A 153 -6.22 -19.28 29.84
N SER A 154 -7.56 -19.33 29.86
CA SER A 154 -8.39 -18.78 30.94
C SER A 154 -8.03 -19.42 32.28
N SER A 155 -7.81 -18.65 33.35
CA SER A 155 -7.40 -19.18 34.66
C SER A 155 -8.41 -20.20 35.22
N SER A 156 -7.94 -21.13 36.04
CA SER A 156 -8.70 -22.23 36.67
C SER A 156 -9.63 -21.74 37.80
N GLY A 157 -10.31 -20.61 37.60
CA GLY A 157 -11.24 -20.03 38.58
C GLY A 157 -12.64 -20.66 38.53
N ASP A 158 -13.03 -21.21 37.38
CA ASP A 158 -14.34 -21.81 37.19
C ASP A 158 -14.25 -23.32 37.34
N LYS A 159 -15.22 -23.94 38.05
CA LYS A 159 -15.34 -25.39 38.27
C LYS A 159 -15.68 -26.16 36.97
N THR A 160 -15.24 -25.66 35.83
CA THR A 160 -15.57 -26.19 34.52
C THR A 160 -14.62 -27.31 34.13
N THR A 161 -15.17 -28.34 33.51
CA THR A 161 -14.39 -29.47 32.95
C THR A 161 -13.60 -29.06 31.71
N VAL A 162 -13.91 -27.89 31.13
CA VAL A 162 -13.27 -27.29 29.96
C VAL A 162 -12.68 -25.92 30.29
N ARG A 163 -11.59 -25.55 29.61
CA ARG A 163 -10.93 -24.24 29.69
C ARG A 163 -10.82 -23.64 28.30
N LYS A 164 -10.93 -22.31 28.22
CA LYS A 164 -10.83 -21.58 26.96
C LYS A 164 -9.38 -21.22 26.67
N VAL A 165 -8.92 -21.57 25.49
CA VAL A 165 -7.67 -21.09 24.90
C VAL A 165 -8.03 -19.99 23.91
N MET A 166 -7.44 -18.81 24.08
CA MET A 166 -7.60 -17.67 23.19
C MET A 166 -6.33 -17.50 22.37
N PHE A 167 -6.50 -17.29 21.07
CA PHE A 167 -5.44 -17.05 20.11
C PHE A 167 -5.57 -15.65 19.53
N LEU A 168 -4.43 -15.01 19.28
CA LEU A 168 -4.35 -13.74 18.58
C LEU A 168 -3.22 -13.83 17.55
N GLY A 169 -3.55 -13.64 16.28
CA GLY A 169 -2.62 -13.70 15.15
C GLY A 169 -3.36 -13.81 13.82
N THR A 170 -2.62 -14.05 12.74
CA THR A 170 -3.20 -14.39 11.43
C THR A 170 -3.91 -15.74 11.45
N GLU A 171 -4.79 -15.97 10.47
CA GLU A 171 -5.48 -17.26 10.31
C GLU A 171 -4.49 -18.42 10.22
N GLU A 172 -3.40 -18.29 9.47
CA GLU A 172 -2.34 -19.30 9.38
C GLU A 172 -1.65 -19.54 10.72
N GLN A 173 -1.28 -18.48 11.45
CA GLN A 173 -0.62 -18.61 12.75
C GLN A 173 -1.54 -19.31 13.76
N ILE A 174 -2.82 -18.96 13.78
CA ILE A 174 -3.82 -19.56 14.66
C ILE A 174 -4.06 -21.03 14.29
N LYS A 175 -4.15 -21.35 13.01
CA LYS A 175 -4.29 -22.73 12.53
C LYS A 175 -3.13 -23.60 13.00
N VAL A 176 -1.89 -23.14 12.83
CA VAL A 176 -0.70 -23.85 13.33
C VAL A 176 -0.75 -24.00 14.86
N ALA A 177 -1.15 -22.96 15.59
CA ALA A 177 -1.27 -23.01 17.05
C ALA A 177 -2.32 -24.04 17.50
N ARG A 178 -3.47 -24.10 16.82
CA ARG A 178 -4.54 -25.06 17.08
C ARG A 178 -4.06 -26.49 16.89
N ASP A 179 -3.44 -26.79 15.75
CA ASP A 179 -2.90 -28.13 15.47
C ASP A 179 -1.89 -28.57 16.54
N LEU A 180 -1.01 -27.66 16.99
CA LEU A 180 -0.05 -27.95 18.07
C LEU A 180 -0.71 -28.21 19.42
N ILE A 181 -1.82 -27.53 19.73
CA ILE A 181 -2.58 -27.75 20.96
C ILE A 181 -3.37 -29.05 20.90
N GLU A 182 -3.99 -29.38 19.76
CA GLU A 182 -4.73 -30.64 19.58
C GLU A 182 -3.83 -31.87 19.79
N ASN A 183 -2.56 -31.78 19.37
CA ASN A 183 -1.54 -32.81 19.64
C ASN A 183 -1.21 -32.97 21.14
N CYS A 184 -1.48 -31.97 21.98
CA CYS A 184 -1.29 -32.06 23.44
C CYS A 184 -2.52 -32.64 24.17
N VAL A 185 -3.68 -32.60 23.51
CA VAL A 185 -4.98 -33.07 24.05
C VAL A 185 -5.26 -34.52 23.64
N SER A 186 -4.72 -34.96 22.50
CA SER A 186 -4.74 -36.36 22.04
C SER A 186 -3.89 -37.27 22.94
#